data_AF-A0A847GES7-F1
#
_entry.id   AF-A0A847GES7-F1
#
_cell.length_a   1.000
_cell.length_b   1.000
_cell.length_c   1.000
_cell.angle_alpha   90.00
_cell.angle_beta   90.00
_cell.angle_gamma   90.00
#
_symmetry.space_group_name_H-M   'P 1'
#
loop_
_entity.id
_entity.type
_entity.pdbx_description
1 polymer ?
#
loop_
_entity_poly.entity_id
_entity_poly.type
_entity_poly.pdbx_seq_one_letter_code
_entity_poly.pdbx_strand_id
1 'polypeptide(L)'
;MNLERVEERCLKYLGQAADPLVPVGKLLEYCLREDPQSGLTGRVLLDFLRNHELVRVVDGPGISGPGGLATEPRAILAARLPDRKMLREMLEGQLELLRRHLGEAAAEAGGAGSPEQRRRLEELTARANELAAKIAALRP
;
A
#
# COMPACT_ATOMS: atom_id res chain seq x y z
N MET A 1 4.38 32.69 -1.04
CA MET A 1 4.38 31.23 -1.31
C MET A 1 3.44 30.98 -2.48
N ASN A 2 3.95 30.54 -3.64
CA ASN A 2 3.14 30.30 -4.83
C ASN A 2 2.68 28.83 -4.82
N LEU A 3 1.45 28.60 -4.35
CA LEU A 3 0.91 27.24 -4.13
C LEU A 3 0.71 26.47 -5.44
N GLU A 4 0.31 27.14 -6.52
CA GLU A 4 0.13 26.52 -7.84
C GLU A 4 1.42 25.89 -8.36
N ARG A 5 2.55 26.57 -8.19
CA ARG A 5 3.87 26.02 -8.57
C ARG A 5 4.27 24.82 -7.71
N VAL A 6 3.92 24.82 -6.42
CA VAL A 6 4.20 23.68 -5.53
C VAL A 6 3.34 22.48 -5.93
N GLU A 7 2.09 22.71 -6.31
CA GLU A 7 1.16 21.71 -6.79
C GLU A 7 1.66 21.01 -8.05
N GLU A 8 1.96 21.77 -9.10
CA GLU A 8 2.48 21.24 -10.37
C GLU A 8 3.71 20.36 -10.16
N ARG A 9 4.61 20.79 -9.25
CA ARG A 9 5.83 20.05 -8.92
C ARG A 9 5.55 18.77 -8.17
N CYS A 10 4.65 18.79 -7.19
CA CYS A 10 4.24 17.60 -6.46
C CYS A 10 3.60 16.57 -7.41
N LEU A 11 2.69 17.01 -8.26
CA LEU A 11 2.02 16.15 -9.24
C LEU A 11 3.02 15.58 -10.26
N LYS A 12 3.94 16.41 -10.77
CA LYS A 12 4.99 15.97 -11.69
C LYS A 12 5.89 14.91 -11.06
N TYR A 13 6.34 15.14 -9.82
CA TYR A 13 7.18 14.18 -9.11
C TYR A 13 6.45 12.86 -8.87
N LEU A 14 5.22 12.90 -8.34
CA LEU A 14 4.43 11.70 -8.09
C LEU A 14 4.05 10.93 -9.37
N GLY A 15 3.90 11.64 -10.49
CA GLY A 15 3.65 11.04 -11.80
C GLY A 15 4.85 10.31 -12.38
N GLN A 16 6.06 10.79 -12.10
CA GLN A 16 7.32 10.22 -12.63
C GLN A 16 7.99 9.22 -11.68
N ALA A 17 7.61 9.21 -10.40
CA ALA A 17 8.25 8.35 -9.40
C ALA A 17 8.07 6.86 -9.73
N ALA A 18 9.18 6.10 -9.69
CA ALA A 18 9.14 4.64 -9.88
C ALA A 18 8.36 3.96 -8.75
N ASP A 19 8.57 4.40 -7.51
CA ASP A 19 7.75 4.02 -6.35
C ASP A 19 6.52 4.94 -6.27
N PRO A 20 5.29 4.42 -6.41
CA PRO A 20 4.08 5.24 -6.30
C PRO A 20 3.86 5.79 -4.89
N LEU A 21 4.48 5.21 -3.84
CA LEU A 21 4.39 5.65 -2.45
C LEU A 21 5.61 6.47 -2.04
N VAL A 22 5.55 7.77 -2.27
CA VAL A 22 6.66 8.69 -2.06
C VAL A 22 6.62 9.28 -0.63
N PRO A 23 7.71 9.21 0.16
CA PRO A 23 7.79 9.90 1.45
C PRO A 23 7.62 11.42 1.31
N VAL A 24 6.84 12.04 2.19
CA VAL A 24 6.56 13.49 2.14
C VAL A 24 7.84 14.32 2.28
N GLY A 25 8.83 13.88 3.06
CA GLY A 25 10.14 14.52 3.14
C GLY A 25 10.89 14.57 1.81
N LYS A 26 10.85 13.50 1.01
CA LYS A 26 11.46 13.51 -0.34
C LYS A 26 10.76 14.48 -1.29
N LEU A 27 9.43 14.58 -1.20
CA LEU A 27 8.66 15.57 -1.95
C LEU A 27 9.01 17.00 -1.53
N LEU A 28 9.17 17.24 -0.23
CA LEU A 28 9.60 18.52 0.31
C LEU A 28 10.99 18.90 -0.19
N GLU A 29 11.96 17.98 -0.12
CA GLU A 29 13.31 18.18 -0.64
C GLU A 29 13.30 18.53 -2.13
N TYR A 30 12.49 17.83 -2.93
CA TYR A 30 12.34 18.12 -4.36
C TYR A 30 11.78 19.53 -4.58
N CYS A 31 10.73 19.92 -3.84
CA CYS A 31 10.12 21.24 -3.96
C CYS A 31 11.09 22.36 -3.54
N LEU A 32 11.84 22.17 -2.46
CA LEU A 32 12.82 23.13 -1.94
C LEU A 32 14.06 23.23 -2.84
N ARG A 33 14.47 22.16 -3.53
CA ARG A 33 15.57 22.22 -4.50
C ARG A 33 15.25 23.14 -5.67
N GLU A 34 14.00 23.11 -6.13
CA GLU A 34 13.52 23.88 -7.28
C GLU A 34 13.02 25.28 -6.90
N ASP A 35 12.67 25.53 -5.63
CA ASP A 35 12.37 26.86 -5.08
C ASP A 35 12.73 26.95 -3.58
N PRO A 36 14.01 27.25 -3.26
CA PRO A 36 14.49 27.35 -1.89
C PRO A 36 13.86 28.50 -1.09
N GLN A 37 13.32 29.52 -1.78
CA GLN A 37 12.73 30.70 -1.14
C GLN A 37 11.21 30.62 -1.02
N SER A 38 10.62 29.47 -1.36
CA SER A 38 9.17 29.23 -1.29
C SER A 38 8.58 29.41 0.12
N GLY A 39 9.39 29.23 1.16
CA GLY A 39 8.93 29.16 2.56
C GLY A 39 8.14 27.89 2.88
N LEU A 40 8.21 26.89 2.00
CA LEU A 40 7.47 25.63 2.14
C LEU A 40 8.03 24.83 3.31
N THR A 41 7.15 24.43 4.22
CA THR A 41 7.49 23.54 5.35
C THR A 41 6.84 22.19 5.16
N GLY A 42 7.39 21.14 5.79
CA GLY A 42 6.81 19.80 5.72
C GLY A 42 5.37 19.73 6.23
N ARG A 43 5.02 20.54 7.24
CA ARG A 43 3.66 20.61 7.77
C ARG A 43 2.69 21.24 6.76
N VAL A 44 3.09 22.35 6.15
CA VAL A 44 2.29 23.01 5.11
C VAL A 44 2.11 22.10 3.88
N LEU A 45 3.17 21.40 3.47
CA LEU A 45 3.10 20.43 2.38
C LEU A 45 2.18 19.26 2.73
N LEU A 46 2.29 18.70 3.93
CA LEU A 46 1.43 17.61 4.38
C LEU A 46 -0.05 18.03 4.43
N ASP A 47 -0.34 19.19 4.99
CA ASP A 47 -1.70 19.74 5.07
C ASP A 47 -2.25 20.04 3.66
N PHE A 48 -1.41 20.54 2.74
CA PHE A 48 -1.77 20.73 1.35
C PHE A 48 -2.13 19.39 0.66
N LEU A 49 -1.25 18.38 0.76
CA LEU A 49 -1.45 17.08 0.11
C LEU A 49 -2.67 16.34 0.67
N ARG A 50 -2.99 16.51 1.96
CA ARG A 50 -4.18 15.92 2.59
C ARG A 50 -5.50 16.50 2.05
N ASN A 51 -5.50 17.78 1.69
CA ASN A 51 -6.67 18.47 1.16
C ASN A 51 -6.75 18.42 -0.38
N HIS A 52 -5.78 17.80 -1.05
CA HIS A 52 -5.69 17.77 -2.50
C HIS A 52 -6.52 16.61 -3.10
N GLU A 53 -7.31 16.89 -4.14
CA GLU A 53 -8.24 15.89 -4.71
C GLU A 53 -7.52 14.73 -5.42
N LEU A 54 -6.41 15.03 -6.09
CA LEU A 54 -5.62 14.05 -6.86
C LEU A 54 -4.56 13.30 -6.04
N VAL A 55 -4.39 13.62 -4.75
CA VAL A 55 -3.36 13.01 -3.91
C VAL A 55 -4.02 12.33 -2.72
N ARG A 56 -3.49 11.16 -2.35
CA ARG A 56 -3.82 10.51 -1.09
C ARG A 56 -2.56 10.41 -0.24
N VAL A 57 -2.72 10.73 1.03
CA VAL A 57 -1.67 10.58 2.04
C VAL A 57 -1.97 9.31 2.83
N VAL A 58 -1.00 8.40 2.83
CA VAL A 58 -1.01 7.19 3.64
C VAL A 58 -0.15 7.49 4.87
N ASP A 59 -0.82 7.67 6.00
CA ASP A 59 -0.13 7.74 7.28
C ASP A 59 0.42 6.35 7.60
N GLY A 60 1.73 6.25 7.84
CA GLY A 60 2.33 5.01 8.32
C GLY A 60 1.73 4.62 9.67
N PRO A 61 1.73 3.32 10.03
CA PRO A 61 1.36 2.92 11.38
C PRO A 61 2.26 3.70 12.35
N GLY A 62 1.66 4.60 13.13
CA GLY A 62 2.35 5.53 14.05
C GLY A 62 3.02 4.84 15.24
N ILE A 63 3.59 3.67 15.02
CA ILE A 63 4.31 2.87 15.99
C ILE A 63 5.71 3.50 16.10
N SER A 64 5.80 4.51 16.96
CA SER A 64 7.07 5.00 17.48
C SER A 64 7.60 3.99 18.50
N GLY A 65 8.04 2.83 18.01
CA GLY A 65 8.63 1.75 18.82
C GLY A 65 10.16 1.71 18.67
N PRO A 66 10.90 1.25 19.71
CA PRO A 66 12.35 1.08 19.63
C PRO A 66 12.64 -0.06 18.65
N GLY A 67 13.00 0.32 17.43
CA GLY A 67 13.00 -0.53 16.23
C GLY A 67 13.01 0.28 14.92
N GLY A 68 12.73 1.58 14.98
CA GLY A 68 13.30 2.57 14.07
C GLY A 68 12.69 2.69 12.68
N LEU A 69 11.61 1.97 12.37
CA LEU A 69 10.81 2.27 11.17
C LEU A 69 9.68 3.23 11.55
N ALA A 70 10.06 4.46 11.92
CA ALA A 70 9.14 5.58 11.84
C ALA A 70 8.71 5.67 10.37
N THR A 71 7.54 5.13 10.06
CA THR A 71 7.02 5.16 8.69
C THR A 71 6.51 6.57 8.47
N GLU A 72 7.41 7.42 7.98
CA GLU A 72 7.11 8.77 7.53
C GLU A 72 5.85 8.79 6.64
N PRO A 73 4.97 9.81 6.74
CA PRO A 73 3.81 9.93 5.87
C PRO A 73 4.21 9.83 4.40
N ARG A 74 3.45 9.06 3.62
CA ARG A 74 3.71 8.87 2.19
C ARG A 74 2.56 9.42 1.37
N ALA A 75 2.88 10.06 0.26
CA ALA A 75 1.91 10.55 -0.71
C ALA A 75 1.93 9.68 -1.97
N ILE A 76 0.75 9.49 -2.54
CA ILE A 76 0.52 8.76 -3.79
C ILE A 76 -0.53 9.50 -4.62
N LEU A 77 -0.41 9.47 -5.95
CA LEU A 77 -1.48 9.95 -6.82
C LEU A 77 -2.71 9.05 -6.71
N ALA A 78 -3.89 9.64 -6.58
CA ALA A 78 -5.16 8.94 -6.63
C ALA A 78 -5.32 8.12 -7.92
N ALA A 79 -4.79 8.60 -9.05
CA ALA A 79 -4.78 7.88 -10.32
C ALA A 79 -3.86 6.63 -10.33
N ARG A 80 -2.90 6.54 -9.40
CA ARG A 80 -2.00 5.39 -9.24
C ARG A 80 -2.42 4.47 -8.10
N LEU A 81 -3.42 4.85 -7.31
CA LEU A 81 -4.07 3.92 -6.41
C LEU A 81 -4.84 2.93 -7.27
N PRO A 82 -4.54 1.62 -7.17
CA PRO A 82 -5.42 0.62 -7.75
C PRO A 82 -6.83 0.88 -7.21
N ASP A 83 -7.80 1.00 -8.11
CA ASP A 83 -9.17 1.24 -7.66
C ASP A 83 -9.64 0.05 -6.80
N ARG A 84 -10.73 0.23 -6.04
CA ARG A 84 -11.24 -0.84 -5.16
C ARG A 84 -11.53 -2.15 -5.90
N LYS A 85 -11.98 -2.08 -7.15
CA LYS A 85 -12.23 -3.23 -8.02
C LYS A 85 -10.91 -3.89 -8.44
N MET A 86 -9.91 -3.11 -8.81
CA MET A 86 -8.59 -3.60 -9.20
C MET A 86 -7.83 -4.23 -8.02
N LEU A 87 -7.92 -3.64 -6.82
CA LEU A 87 -7.42 -4.23 -5.58
C LEU A 87 -8.12 -5.55 -5.27
N ARG A 88 -9.44 -5.60 -5.43
CA ARG A 88 -10.22 -6.81 -5.21
C ARG A 88 -9.82 -7.91 -6.20
N GLU A 89 -9.75 -7.61 -7.49
CA GLU A 89 -9.33 -8.56 -8.52
C GLU A 89 -7.91 -9.10 -8.26
N MET A 90 -6.99 -8.23 -7.82
CA MET A 90 -5.63 -8.63 -7.48
C MET A 90 -5.57 -9.53 -6.24
N LEU A 91 -6.35 -9.21 -5.19
CA LEU A 91 -6.44 -10.02 -3.99
C LEU A 91 -7.13 -11.38 -4.25
N GLU A 92 -8.19 -11.38 -5.06
CA GLU A 92 -8.87 -12.61 -5.51
C GLU A 92 -7.90 -13.50 -6.29
N GLY A 93 -7.11 -12.93 -7.22
CA GLY A 93 -6.10 -13.67 -7.98
C GLY A 93 -4.98 -14.26 -7.12
N GLN A 94 -4.47 -13.50 -6.13
CA GLN A 94 -3.47 -14.01 -5.18
C GLN A 94 -4.02 -15.13 -4.30
N LEU A 95 -5.29 -15.01 -3.89
CA LEU A 95 -5.93 -15.99 -3.03
C LEU A 95 -6.22 -17.30 -3.77
N GLU A 96 -6.59 -17.23 -5.04
CA GLU A 96 -6.77 -18.41 -5.89
C GLU A 96 -5.44 -19.16 -6.09
N LEU A 97 -4.34 -18.43 -6.32
CA LEU A 97 -3.01 -19.03 -6.44
C LEU A 97 -2.57 -19.72 -5.13
N LEU A 98 -2.86 -19.09 -3.98
CA LEU A 98 -2.57 -19.66 -2.67
C LEU A 98 -3.40 -20.93 -2.39
N ARG A 99 -4.69 -20.95 -2.76
CA ARG A 99 -5.54 -22.15 -2.65
C ARG A 99 -5.05 -23.28 -3.53
N ARG A 100 -4.60 -22.97 -4.75
CA ARG A 100 -4.01 -23.96 -5.65
C ARG A 100 -2.75 -24.59 -5.04
N HIS A 101 -1.83 -23.78 -4.53
CA HIS A 101 -0.61 -24.28 -3.90
C HIS A 101 -0.90 -25.11 -2.64
N LEU A 102 -1.88 -24.71 -1.83
CA LEU A 102 -2.31 -25.49 -0.66
C LEU A 102 -2.96 -26.83 -1.08
N GLY A 103 -3.74 -26.83 -2.17
CA GLY A 103 -4.34 -28.04 -2.73
C GLY A 103 -3.30 -29.02 -3.27
N GLU A 104 -2.30 -28.51 -4.00
CA GLU A 104 -1.16 -29.30 -4.50
C GLU A 104 -0.35 -29.88 -3.32
N ALA A 105 -0.02 -29.07 -2.30
CA ALA A 105 0.67 -29.54 -1.11
C ALA A 105 -0.14 -30.56 -0.29
N ALA A 106 -1.47 -30.43 -0.24
CA ALA A 106 -2.35 -31.39 0.40
C ALA A 106 -2.44 -32.72 -0.36
N ALA A 107 -2.47 -32.68 -1.70
CA ALA A 107 -2.42 -33.86 -2.54
C ALA A 107 -1.09 -34.63 -2.38
N GLU A 108 0.03 -33.91 -2.31
CA GLU A 108 1.36 -34.49 -2.05
C GLU A 108 1.47 -35.08 -0.63
N ALA A 109 0.91 -34.42 0.38
CA ALA A 109 0.87 -34.91 1.77
C ALA A 109 -0.10 -36.10 1.98
N GLY A 110 -1.05 -36.30 1.06
CA GLY A 110 -2.01 -37.42 1.08
C GLY A 110 -1.35 -38.81 0.98
N GLY A 111 -0.15 -38.89 0.39
CA GLY A 111 0.59 -40.15 0.21
C GLY A 111 1.66 -40.47 1.27
N ALA A 112 2.32 -39.46 1.85
CA ALA A 112 3.48 -39.65 2.75
C ALA A 112 3.60 -38.62 3.91
N GLY A 113 2.66 -37.68 4.03
CA GLY A 113 2.74 -36.58 4.99
C GLY A 113 2.37 -36.98 6.42
N SER A 114 3.04 -36.37 7.40
CA SER A 114 2.74 -36.59 8.82
C SER A 114 1.32 -36.07 9.16
N PRO A 115 0.64 -36.65 10.17
CA PRO A 115 -0.68 -36.17 10.60
C PRO A 115 -0.67 -34.69 11.03
N GLU A 116 0.45 -34.19 11.54
CA GLU A 116 0.63 -32.77 11.87
C GLU A 116 0.69 -31.86 10.64
N GLN A 117 1.33 -32.30 9.56
CA GLN A 117 1.38 -31.55 8.30
C GLN A 117 -0.01 -31.46 7.67
N ARG A 118 -0.79 -32.55 7.70
CA ARG A 118 -2.18 -32.54 7.21
C ARG A 118 -3.03 -31.54 7.99
N ARG A 119 -2.95 -31.55 9.32
CA ARG A 119 -3.69 -30.62 10.18
C ARG A 119 -3.31 -29.16 9.93
N ARG A 120 -2.02 -28.85 9.74
CA ARG A 120 -1.58 -27.49 9.38
C ARG A 120 -2.10 -27.05 8.02
N LEU A 121 -2.11 -27.94 7.02
CA LEU A 121 -2.64 -27.64 5.69
C LEU A 121 -4.15 -27.38 5.72
N GLU A 122 -4.90 -28.13 6.53
CA GLU A 122 -6.33 -27.90 6.76
C GLU A 122 -6.58 -26.53 7.41
N GLU A 123 -5.83 -26.17 8.46
CA GLU A 123 -5.94 -24.87 9.13
C GLU A 123 -5.62 -23.70 8.19
N LEU A 124 -4.56 -23.82 7.38
CA LEU A 124 -4.18 -22.81 6.39
C LEU A 124 -5.24 -22.66 5.30
N THR A 125 -5.85 -23.77 4.86
CA THR A 125 -6.92 -23.77 3.87
C THR A 125 -8.19 -23.13 4.44
N ALA A 126 -8.56 -23.45 5.68
CA ALA A 126 -9.70 -22.82 6.35
C ALA A 126 -9.50 -21.30 6.46
N ARG A 127 -8.30 -20.86 6.85
CA ARG A 127 -7.95 -19.44 6.95
C ARG A 127 -7.98 -18.73 5.58
N ALA A 128 -7.55 -19.40 4.52
CA ALA A 128 -7.65 -18.87 3.16
C ALA A 128 -9.13 -18.69 2.73
N ASN A 129 -9.99 -19.65 3.06
CA ASN A 129 -11.43 -19.55 2.77
C ASN A 129 -12.11 -18.41 3.57
N GLU A 130 -11.74 -18.22 4.85
CA GLU A 130 -12.23 -17.08 5.63
C GLU A 130 -11.79 -15.73 5.05
N LEU A 131 -10.55 -15.64 4.57
CA LEU A 131 -10.04 -14.42 3.95
C LEU A 131 -10.80 -14.14 2.64
N ALA A 132 -11.11 -15.17 1.86
CA ALA A 132 -11.93 -15.06 0.64
C ALA A 132 -13.34 -14.54 0.96
N ALA A 133 -13.97 -15.05 2.02
CA ALA A 133 -15.28 -14.60 2.46
C ALA A 133 -15.27 -13.13 2.89
N LYS A 134 -14.21 -12.68 3.58
CA LYS A 134 -14.03 -11.27 3.95
C LYS A 134 -13.82 -10.36 2.75
N ILE A 135 -13.07 -10.82 1.75
CA ILE A 135 -12.87 -10.09 0.48
C ILE A 135 -14.19 -10.01 -0.30
N ALA A 136 -14.97 -11.08 -0.35
CA ALA A 136 -16.29 -11.07 -0.99
C ALA A 136 -17.31 -10.18 -0.26
N ALA A 137 -17.18 -10.03 1.07
CA ALA A 137 -18.03 -9.18 1.90
C ALA A 137 -17.68 -7.68 1.83
N LEU A 138 -16.51 -7.31 1.29
CA LEU A 138 -16.20 -5.92 0.94
C LEU A 138 -17.09 -5.50 -0.24
N ARG A 139 -18.26 -4.93 0.07
CA ARG A 139 -19.15 -4.29 -0.91
C ARG A 139 -18.48 -3.05 -1.52
N PRO A 140 -18.82 -2.70 -2.79
CA PRO A 140 -18.32 -1.49 -3.46
C PRO A 140 -18.62 -0.21 -2.68
#